data_AF-T1DSV4-F1
#
_entry.id   AF-T1DSV4-F1
#
_cell.length_a   1.000
_cell.length_b   1.000
_cell.length_c   1.000
_cell.angle_alpha   90.00
_cell.angle_beta   90.00
_cell.angle_gamma   90.00
#
_symmetry.space_group_name_H-M   'P 1'
#
loop_
_entity.id
_entity.type
_entity.pdbx_description
1 polymer ?
#
loop_
_entity_poly.entity_id
_entity_poly.type
_entity_poly.pdbx_seq_one_letter_code
_entity_poly.pdbx_strand_id
1 'polypeptide(L)'
;MLLVLLVCGCLLVGGSLAAPLDGRQSGLKDFTFDEIIPNRFGLRGFNGTWLTGEELMYRESSTGNYVKFNVKSGTSSVLLSGDTVGQWAGASVQMLKPDFTKALIRYDVRTVFRHSSLSKYAIYDTVQGTTFHVANQEEVSICIVAPTGQSLAYVKDNNVYYRAALLENTEVLLTTDGVPGIIYNGIPDWVYEEEVFGTDATLWFSPDGQRLAMASFDDREVKEFSYHIYGNPDDPERQYPEELRIRYPKVNTTNPTVYLLVKDLSTNSPWVNVAAPVALVTEDHVLGTVNWASANVLGVIWTNRRQNVATFQKCSASDGSCVEAIRFDRPNGWYDLYTPRCYGNAGERCFLMGANNGWK
;
A
#
# COMPACT_ATOMS: atom_id res chain seq x y z
N MET A 1 42.04 34.02 66.24
CA MET A 1 40.74 33.42 66.57
C MET A 1 40.02 33.14 65.25
N LEU A 2 39.97 31.87 64.83
CA LEU A 2 39.25 31.29 63.66
C LEU A 2 39.61 31.85 62.26
N LEU A 3 39.65 31.12 61.14
CA LEU A 3 39.59 29.69 60.79
C LEU A 3 40.04 29.61 59.30
N VAL A 4 40.57 28.46 58.91
CA VAL A 4 41.00 28.00 57.57
C VAL A 4 39.91 28.13 56.50
N LEU A 5 40.30 28.37 55.22
CA LEU A 5 39.70 27.69 54.06
C LEU A 5 40.58 27.79 52.80
N LEU A 6 41.16 26.63 52.45
CA LEU A 6 41.71 26.30 51.13
C LEU A 6 40.60 26.39 50.07
N VAL A 7 40.90 27.02 48.93
CA VAL A 7 40.12 26.85 47.70
C VAL A 7 41.03 26.13 46.68
N CYS A 8 40.89 24.81 46.62
CA CYS A 8 41.43 23.98 45.55
C CYS A 8 40.53 24.12 44.32
N GLY A 9 41.12 24.40 43.16
CA GLY A 9 40.43 24.41 41.88
C GLY A 9 40.06 22.99 41.46
N CYS A 10 38.76 22.73 41.32
CA CYS A 10 38.26 21.54 40.64
C CYS A 10 38.14 21.82 39.14
N LEU A 11 39.10 21.33 38.36
CA LEU A 11 38.94 21.11 36.92
C LEU A 11 37.96 19.94 36.74
N LEU A 12 36.72 20.25 36.35
CA LEU A 12 35.75 19.26 35.90
C LEU A 12 36.15 18.77 34.50
N VAL A 13 36.99 17.74 34.44
CA VAL A 13 37.11 16.91 33.23
C VAL A 13 35.89 16.00 33.21
N GLY A 14 34.85 16.44 32.50
CA GLY A 14 33.68 15.62 32.19
C GLY A 14 34.09 14.49 31.25
N GLY A 15 34.63 13.40 31.81
CA GLY A 15 34.77 12.15 31.08
C GLY A 15 33.39 11.59 30.82
N SER A 16 33.01 11.51 29.54
CA SER A 16 31.92 10.66 29.09
C SER A 16 32.30 9.21 29.40
N LEU A 17 32.04 8.76 30.63
CA LEU A 17 32.14 7.35 30.98
C LEU A 17 31.00 6.64 30.24
N ALA A 18 31.32 6.13 29.05
CA ALA A 18 30.57 5.03 28.46
C ALA A 18 30.40 3.97 29.55
N ALA A 19 29.16 3.48 29.71
CA ALA A 19 28.87 2.44 30.68
C ALA A 19 29.89 1.30 30.54
N PRO A 20 30.41 0.74 31.66
CA PRO A 20 31.40 -0.32 31.59
C PRO A 20 30.82 -1.49 30.78
N LEU A 21 31.53 -1.87 29.71
CA LEU A 21 31.25 -3.07 28.93
C LEU A 21 31.16 -4.26 29.88
N ASP A 22 30.00 -4.92 29.88
CA ASP A 22 29.73 -6.09 30.69
C ASP A 22 30.79 -7.16 30.40
N GLY A 23 31.41 -7.76 31.43
CA GLY A 23 32.54 -8.69 31.30
C GLY A 23 32.25 -9.95 30.47
N ARG A 24 30.99 -10.16 30.08
CA ARG A 24 30.54 -11.19 29.13
C ARG A 24 30.92 -10.92 27.66
N GLN A 25 31.40 -9.72 27.33
CA GLN A 25 31.76 -9.35 25.95
C GLN A 25 33.27 -9.38 25.67
N SER A 26 34.12 -9.75 26.62
CA SER A 26 35.56 -9.82 26.37
C SER A 26 35.88 -10.94 25.37
N GLY A 27 36.37 -10.57 24.18
CA GLY A 27 36.78 -11.51 23.13
C GLY A 27 35.81 -11.66 21.95
N LEU A 28 34.69 -10.92 21.95
CA LEU A 28 33.83 -10.79 20.77
C LEU A 28 34.35 -9.66 19.87
N LYS A 29 34.25 -9.84 18.55
CA LYS A 29 34.58 -8.81 17.57
C LYS A 29 33.37 -7.87 17.41
N ASP A 30 33.62 -6.57 17.44
CA ASP A 30 32.60 -5.56 17.12
C ASP A 30 32.17 -5.68 15.64
N PHE A 31 30.90 -5.40 15.38
CA PHE A 31 30.39 -5.30 14.01
C PHE A 31 31.08 -4.16 13.26
N THR A 32 31.49 -4.42 12.02
CA THR A 32 32.05 -3.37 11.15
C THR A 32 30.99 -2.80 10.21
N PHE A 33 31.21 -1.58 9.71
CA PHE A 33 30.37 -1.02 8.65
C PHE A 33 30.31 -1.93 7.41
N ASP A 34 31.41 -2.59 7.06
CA ASP A 34 31.46 -3.57 5.94
C ASP A 34 30.62 -4.83 6.18
N GLU A 35 30.23 -5.09 7.41
CA GLU A 35 29.33 -6.17 7.77
C GLU A 35 27.86 -5.69 7.86
N ILE A 36 27.64 -4.44 8.27
CA ILE A 36 26.32 -3.84 8.43
C ILE A 36 25.76 -3.33 7.09
N ILE A 37 26.53 -2.60 6.30
CA ILE A 37 26.07 -1.96 5.05
C ILE A 37 25.55 -3.00 4.03
N PRO A 38 26.23 -4.15 3.81
CA PRO A 38 25.70 -5.20 2.95
C PRO A 38 24.60 -6.05 3.61
N ASN A 39 24.20 -5.71 4.84
CA ASN A 39 23.23 -6.45 5.65
C ASN A 39 23.60 -7.93 5.83
N ARG A 40 24.88 -8.24 6.13
CA ARG A 40 25.38 -9.62 6.24
C ARG A 40 24.65 -10.45 7.29
N PHE A 41 24.16 -9.79 8.34
CA PHE A 41 23.41 -10.39 9.44
C PHE A 41 21.91 -10.16 9.33
N GLY A 42 21.42 -9.78 8.15
CA GLY A 42 19.99 -9.59 7.89
C GLY A 42 19.20 -10.85 8.20
N LEU A 43 18.15 -10.70 9.02
CA LEU A 43 17.24 -11.79 9.32
C LEU A 43 16.53 -12.23 8.04
N ARG A 44 16.63 -13.52 7.72
CA ARG A 44 15.81 -14.12 6.66
C ARG A 44 14.46 -14.48 7.27
N GLY A 45 13.44 -13.70 6.93
CA GLY A 45 12.06 -13.99 7.29
C GLY A 45 11.55 -15.25 6.60
N PHE A 46 10.47 -15.81 7.13
CA PHE A 46 9.71 -16.84 6.44
C PHE A 46 9.05 -16.24 5.19
N ASN A 47 9.29 -16.82 4.02
CA ASN A 47 8.78 -16.34 2.73
C ASN A 47 7.52 -17.10 2.26
N GLY A 48 6.85 -17.80 3.18
CA GLY A 48 5.65 -18.57 2.87
C GLY A 48 4.37 -17.75 2.94
N THR A 49 3.40 -18.07 2.09
CA THR A 49 2.05 -17.47 2.04
C THR A 49 1.00 -18.57 1.98
N TRP A 50 -0.06 -18.46 2.78
CA TRP A 50 -1.17 -19.42 2.75
C TRP A 50 -1.97 -19.30 1.45
N LEU A 51 -2.17 -20.44 0.79
CA LEU A 51 -3.06 -20.55 -0.37
C LEU A 51 -4.47 -20.97 0.08
N THR A 52 -4.52 -21.95 0.98
CA THR A 52 -5.73 -22.50 1.58
C THR A 52 -5.48 -22.79 3.07
N GLY A 53 -6.46 -23.37 3.78
CA GLY A 53 -6.27 -23.78 5.18
C GLY A 53 -5.28 -24.93 5.39
N GLU A 54 -4.91 -25.66 4.34
CA GLU A 54 -3.99 -26.80 4.41
C GLU A 54 -2.77 -26.67 3.49
N GLU A 55 -2.74 -25.64 2.63
CA GLU A 55 -1.67 -25.47 1.63
C GLU A 55 -0.98 -24.12 1.77
N LEU A 56 0.35 -24.17 1.78
CA LEU A 56 1.26 -23.03 1.84
C LEU A 56 2.08 -22.97 0.55
N MET A 57 2.26 -21.79 -0.01
CA MET A 57 3.25 -21.53 -1.05
C MET A 57 4.51 -20.90 -0.45
N TYR A 58 5.69 -21.32 -0.87
CA TYR A 58 6.94 -20.62 -0.57
C TYR A 58 7.88 -20.64 -1.78
N ARG A 59 8.86 -19.73 -1.79
CA ARG A 59 9.91 -19.72 -2.82
C ARG A 59 11.13 -20.50 -2.33
N GLU A 60 11.47 -21.58 -3.01
CA GLU A 60 12.62 -22.42 -2.66
C GLU A 60 13.94 -21.68 -2.96
N SER A 61 14.87 -21.65 -1.99
CA SER A 61 16.11 -20.87 -2.12
C SER A 61 17.13 -21.46 -3.09
N SER A 62 17.13 -22.79 -3.30
CA SER A 62 18.09 -23.48 -4.17
C SER A 62 17.75 -23.34 -5.65
N THR A 63 16.46 -23.43 -6.00
CA THR A 63 15.97 -23.46 -7.39
C THR A 63 15.26 -22.16 -7.79
N GLY A 64 14.82 -21.35 -6.83
CA GLY A 64 13.94 -20.21 -7.08
C GLY A 64 12.50 -20.58 -7.40
N ASN A 65 12.14 -21.88 -7.36
CA ASN A 65 10.81 -22.38 -7.66
C ASN A 65 9.77 -21.87 -6.64
N TYR A 66 8.56 -21.60 -7.12
CA TYR A 66 7.39 -21.41 -6.27
C TYR A 66 6.76 -22.78 -5.99
N VAL A 67 6.87 -23.24 -4.75
CA VAL A 67 6.46 -24.59 -4.32
C VAL A 67 5.20 -24.48 -3.47
N LYS A 68 4.19 -25.27 -3.80
CA LYS A 68 3.02 -25.52 -2.97
C LYS A 68 3.27 -26.74 -2.09
N PHE A 69 3.15 -26.56 -0.78
CA PHE A 69 3.30 -27.57 0.25
C PHE A 69 2.01 -27.76 1.02
N ASN A 70 1.54 -29.01 1.10
CA ASN A 70 0.40 -29.36 1.93
C ASN A 70 0.90 -29.75 3.33
N VAL A 71 0.49 -28.99 4.35
CA VAL A 71 0.99 -29.16 5.72
C VAL A 71 0.46 -30.43 6.41
N LYS A 72 -0.62 -31.01 5.89
CA LYS A 72 -1.29 -32.18 6.47
C LYS A 72 -0.74 -33.49 5.89
N SER A 73 -0.54 -33.56 4.58
CA SER A 73 0.03 -34.73 3.91
C SER A 73 1.56 -34.71 3.86
N GLY A 74 2.19 -33.54 4.02
CA GLY A 74 3.63 -33.35 3.85
C GLY A 74 4.09 -33.39 2.38
N THR A 75 3.17 -33.36 1.41
CA THR A 75 3.49 -33.43 -0.01
C THR A 75 3.74 -32.04 -0.60
N SER A 76 4.72 -31.94 -1.51
CA SER A 76 5.04 -30.71 -2.25
C SER A 76 4.81 -30.86 -3.75
N SER A 77 4.49 -29.76 -4.41
CA SER A 77 4.36 -29.66 -5.88
C SER A 77 4.87 -28.29 -6.34
N VAL A 78 5.48 -28.21 -7.51
CA VAL A 78 5.94 -26.94 -8.09
C VAL A 78 4.77 -26.27 -8.81
N LEU A 79 4.48 -25.01 -8.48
CA LEU A 79 3.46 -24.19 -9.16
C LEU A 79 4.05 -23.39 -10.33
N LEU A 80 5.26 -22.88 -10.15
CA LEU A 80 5.96 -22.07 -11.14
C LEU A 80 7.47 -22.27 -10.99
N SER A 81 8.15 -22.55 -12.11
CA SER A 81 9.60 -22.78 -12.10
C SER A 81 10.38 -21.48 -11.94
N GLY A 82 11.52 -21.54 -11.24
CA GLY A 82 12.44 -20.42 -11.10
C GLY A 82 13.01 -19.96 -12.43
N ASP A 83 13.28 -20.89 -13.36
CA ASP A 83 13.77 -20.59 -14.71
C ASP A 83 12.77 -19.80 -15.54
N THR A 84 11.47 -20.14 -15.43
CA THR A 84 10.39 -19.37 -16.05
C THR A 84 10.37 -17.94 -15.52
N VAL A 85 10.45 -17.76 -14.19
CA VAL A 85 10.46 -16.43 -13.58
C VAL A 85 11.73 -15.65 -13.96
N GLY A 86 12.85 -16.34 -14.16
CA GLY A 86 14.12 -15.77 -14.59
C GLY A 86 14.07 -15.02 -15.92
N GLN A 87 13.03 -15.24 -16.75
CA GLN A 87 12.77 -14.45 -17.95
C GLN A 87 12.45 -12.98 -17.64
N TRP A 88 11.97 -12.69 -16.43
CA TRP A 88 11.71 -11.35 -15.94
C TRP A 88 12.65 -11.03 -14.76
N ALA A 89 13.77 -10.38 -15.08
CA ALA A 89 14.78 -10.04 -14.09
C ALA A 89 14.17 -9.22 -12.93
N GLY A 90 14.42 -9.67 -11.69
CA GLY A 90 13.93 -8.98 -10.49
C GLY A 90 12.41 -9.05 -10.28
N ALA A 91 11.69 -9.91 -11.00
CA ALA A 91 10.23 -9.95 -10.94
C ALA A 91 9.69 -10.41 -9.58
N SER A 92 8.55 -9.83 -9.21
CA SER A 92 7.69 -10.35 -8.15
C SER A 92 6.50 -11.11 -8.74
N VAL A 93 6.09 -12.17 -8.08
CA VAL A 93 5.06 -13.11 -8.55
C VAL A 93 3.93 -13.21 -7.53
N GLN A 94 2.70 -13.07 -7.99
CA GLN A 94 1.49 -13.40 -7.24
C GLN A 94 0.74 -14.54 -7.94
N MET A 95 0.61 -15.69 -7.26
CA MET A 95 -0.23 -16.78 -7.76
C MET A 95 -1.72 -16.45 -7.53
N LEU A 96 -2.54 -16.73 -8.54
CA LEU A 96 -3.92 -16.26 -8.61
C LEU A 96 -4.92 -17.37 -8.30
N LYS A 97 -5.94 -17.06 -7.49
CA LYS A 97 -7.08 -17.95 -7.20
C LYS A 97 -7.90 -18.23 -8.48
N PRO A 98 -8.78 -19.25 -8.47
CA PRO A 98 -9.01 -20.23 -7.40
C PRO A 98 -8.04 -21.42 -7.42
N ASP A 99 -7.41 -21.71 -8.55
CA ASP A 99 -6.66 -22.94 -8.81
C ASP A 99 -5.13 -22.75 -8.79
N PHE A 100 -4.65 -21.50 -8.72
CA PHE A 100 -3.23 -21.16 -8.75
C PHE A 100 -2.54 -21.64 -10.04
N THR A 101 -3.28 -21.67 -11.16
CA THR A 101 -2.76 -21.95 -12.51
C THR A 101 -2.30 -20.72 -13.27
N LYS A 102 -2.49 -19.53 -12.68
CA LYS A 102 -2.10 -18.25 -13.28
C LYS A 102 -1.28 -17.45 -12.29
N ALA A 103 -0.36 -16.66 -12.82
CA ALA A 103 0.48 -15.79 -12.03
C ALA A 103 0.43 -14.37 -12.59
N LEU A 104 0.26 -13.37 -11.72
CA LEU A 104 0.57 -11.98 -12.04
C LEU A 104 2.07 -11.78 -11.81
N ILE A 105 2.78 -11.46 -12.88
CA ILE A 105 4.21 -11.16 -12.90
C ILE A 105 4.36 -9.65 -13.00
N ARG A 106 5.07 -9.05 -12.04
CA ARG A 106 5.45 -7.63 -12.05
C ARG A 106 6.95 -7.53 -12.22
N TYR A 107 7.39 -6.74 -13.18
CA TYR A 107 8.80 -6.62 -13.58
C TYR A 107 9.10 -5.21 -14.09
N ASP A 108 10.38 -4.91 -14.32
CA ASP A 108 10.85 -3.59 -14.79
C ASP A 108 10.37 -2.46 -13.86
N VAL A 109 10.68 -2.60 -12.58
CA VAL A 109 10.16 -1.74 -11.51
C VAL A 109 11.01 -0.49 -11.36
N ARG A 110 10.39 0.67 -11.46
CA ARG A 110 10.97 1.99 -11.17
C ARG A 110 10.23 2.65 -10.03
N THR A 111 10.91 2.95 -8.93
CA THR A 111 10.32 3.63 -7.76
C THR A 111 9.97 5.08 -8.06
N VAL A 112 8.86 5.58 -7.51
CA VAL A 112 8.42 6.98 -7.62
C VAL A 112 8.54 7.65 -6.24
N PHE A 113 7.68 7.28 -5.29
CA PHE A 113 7.79 7.68 -3.88
C PHE A 113 8.11 6.46 -2.98
N ARG A 114 7.73 6.48 -1.69
CA ARG A 114 8.07 5.41 -0.75
C ARG A 114 7.41 4.09 -1.10
N HIS A 115 6.15 4.14 -1.52
CA HIS A 115 5.32 2.98 -1.83
C HIS A 115 5.04 2.86 -3.32
N SER A 116 4.89 3.99 -4.01
CA SER A 116 4.54 4.04 -5.43
C SER A 116 5.72 3.74 -6.34
N SER A 117 5.36 3.19 -7.50
CA SER A 117 6.30 2.79 -8.53
C SER A 117 5.59 2.72 -9.87
N LEU A 118 6.37 2.65 -10.93
CA LEU A 118 5.92 2.31 -12.26
C LEU A 118 6.51 0.93 -12.60
N SER A 119 5.70 0.06 -13.19
CA SER A 119 6.11 -1.31 -13.46
C SER A 119 5.38 -1.87 -14.68
N LYS A 120 5.97 -2.87 -15.32
CA LYS A 120 5.30 -3.68 -16.33
C LYS A 120 4.69 -4.90 -15.67
N TYR A 121 3.55 -5.34 -16.22
CA TYR A 121 2.83 -6.50 -15.71
C TYR A 121 2.50 -7.49 -16.84
N ALA A 122 2.45 -8.77 -16.47
CA ALA A 122 1.99 -9.83 -17.34
C ALA A 122 1.23 -10.89 -16.54
N ILE A 123 0.23 -11.51 -17.17
CA ILE A 123 -0.38 -12.74 -16.69
C ILE A 123 0.34 -13.91 -17.36
N TYR A 124 0.85 -14.83 -16.56
CA TYR A 124 1.45 -16.08 -17.03
C TYR A 124 0.52 -17.25 -16.71
N ASP A 125 0.15 -18.03 -17.72
CA ASP A 125 -0.58 -19.29 -17.58
C ASP A 125 0.42 -20.43 -17.36
N THR A 126 0.40 -21.03 -16.16
CA THR A 126 1.36 -22.08 -15.79
C THR A 126 1.04 -23.44 -16.42
N VAL A 127 -0.17 -23.62 -16.96
CA VAL A 127 -0.61 -24.85 -17.62
C VAL A 127 -0.20 -24.83 -19.09
N GLN A 128 -0.46 -23.71 -19.77
CA GLN A 128 -0.14 -23.57 -21.20
C GLN A 128 1.27 -23.04 -21.46
N GLY A 129 1.89 -22.40 -20.47
CA GLY A 129 3.18 -21.73 -20.64
C GLY A 129 3.09 -20.44 -21.47
N THR A 130 1.92 -19.81 -21.52
CA THR A 130 1.64 -18.63 -22.34
C THR A 130 1.63 -17.36 -21.50
N THR A 131 2.06 -16.24 -22.11
CA THR A 131 2.15 -14.93 -21.45
C THR A 131 1.19 -13.94 -22.10
N PHE A 132 0.44 -13.20 -21.29
CA PHE A 132 -0.48 -12.15 -21.69
C PHE A 132 -0.05 -10.85 -21.03
N HIS A 133 0.42 -9.90 -21.84
CA HIS A 133 0.91 -8.63 -21.32
C HIS A 133 -0.24 -7.70 -20.94
N VAL A 134 -0.09 -6.98 -19.84
CA VAL A 134 -1.00 -5.92 -19.40
C VAL A 134 -0.59 -4.60 -20.03
N ALA A 135 -1.55 -3.75 -20.41
CA ALA A 135 -1.30 -2.41 -20.94
C ALA A 135 -0.30 -2.39 -22.12
N ASN A 136 -0.34 -3.40 -22.99
CA ASN A 136 0.59 -3.54 -24.13
C ASN A 136 2.08 -3.42 -23.75
N GLN A 137 2.47 -3.91 -22.56
CA GLN A 137 3.84 -3.82 -22.01
C GLN A 137 4.31 -2.40 -21.65
N GLU A 138 3.40 -1.44 -21.55
CA GLU A 138 3.72 -0.12 -21.03
C GLU A 138 3.85 -0.14 -19.50
N GLU A 139 4.57 0.84 -18.95
CA GLU A 139 4.64 1.03 -17.50
C GLU A 139 3.27 1.52 -16.97
N VAL A 140 2.83 0.94 -15.86
CA VAL A 140 1.61 1.34 -15.15
C VAL A 140 1.92 1.51 -13.67
N SER A 141 1.14 2.35 -12.97
CA SER A 141 1.38 2.67 -11.56
C SER A 141 1.11 1.46 -10.66
N ILE A 142 0.00 0.77 -10.91
CA ILE A 142 -0.39 -0.45 -10.19
C ILE A 142 -1.16 -1.38 -11.12
N CYS A 143 -1.17 -2.68 -10.80
CA CYS A 143 -2.09 -3.65 -11.36
C CYS A 143 -2.55 -4.59 -10.23
N ILE A 144 -3.87 -4.68 -10.03
CA ILE A 144 -4.50 -5.54 -9.05
C ILE A 144 -5.39 -6.57 -9.74
N VAL A 145 -5.48 -7.78 -9.18
CA VAL A 145 -6.34 -8.86 -9.68
C VAL A 145 -7.53 -9.01 -8.74
N ALA A 146 -8.71 -9.25 -9.30
CA ALA A 146 -9.91 -9.54 -8.52
C ALA A 146 -9.69 -10.76 -7.60
N PRO A 147 -10.29 -10.82 -6.40
CA PRO A 147 -10.11 -11.94 -5.47
C PRO A 147 -10.49 -13.31 -6.05
N THR A 148 -11.35 -13.33 -7.06
CA THR A 148 -11.75 -14.52 -7.82
C THR A 148 -10.72 -14.97 -8.86
N GLY A 149 -9.74 -14.14 -9.19
CA GLY A 149 -8.70 -14.39 -10.19
C GLY A 149 -9.19 -14.43 -11.63
N GLN A 150 -10.34 -13.81 -11.92
CA GLN A 150 -10.94 -13.82 -13.27
C GLN A 150 -10.63 -12.54 -14.07
N SER A 151 -10.45 -11.42 -13.39
CA SER A 151 -10.26 -10.10 -13.99
C SER A 151 -9.17 -9.30 -13.28
N LEU A 152 -8.70 -8.24 -13.92
CA LEU A 152 -7.72 -7.32 -13.35
C LEU A 152 -8.12 -5.87 -13.61
N ALA A 153 -7.59 -4.96 -12.79
CA ALA A 153 -7.64 -3.54 -13.01
C ALA A 153 -6.23 -2.95 -12.84
N TYR A 154 -5.90 -1.93 -13.62
CA TYR A 154 -4.61 -1.25 -13.53
C TYR A 154 -4.79 0.25 -13.70
N VAL A 155 -3.79 1.01 -13.28
CA VAL A 155 -3.79 2.48 -13.41
C VAL A 155 -2.67 2.93 -14.31
N LYS A 156 -3.01 3.62 -15.40
CA LYS A 156 -2.07 4.24 -16.33
C LYS A 156 -2.46 5.70 -16.54
N ASP A 157 -1.48 6.59 -16.47
CA ASP A 157 -1.70 8.04 -16.64
C ASP A 157 -2.83 8.57 -15.76
N ASN A 158 -2.84 8.13 -14.49
CA ASN A 158 -3.87 8.43 -13.49
C ASN A 158 -5.31 8.03 -13.89
N ASN A 159 -5.47 7.11 -14.83
CA ASN A 159 -6.77 6.57 -15.23
C ASN A 159 -6.86 5.06 -14.99
N VAL A 160 -8.04 4.61 -14.59
CA VAL A 160 -8.30 3.19 -14.28
C VAL A 160 -8.74 2.45 -15.53
N TYR A 161 -8.07 1.35 -15.81
CA TYR A 161 -8.39 0.40 -16.86
C TYR A 161 -8.82 -0.92 -16.23
N TYR A 162 -9.70 -1.65 -16.93
CA TYR A 162 -10.21 -2.94 -16.49
C TYR A 162 -10.14 -3.97 -17.61
N ARG A 163 -9.80 -5.20 -17.25
CA ARG A 163 -9.75 -6.34 -18.15
C ARG A 163 -10.58 -7.47 -17.56
N ALA A 164 -11.69 -7.80 -18.20
CA ALA A 164 -12.67 -8.77 -17.70
C ALA A 164 -12.16 -10.21 -17.70
N ALA A 165 -11.23 -10.55 -18.60
CA ALA A 165 -10.63 -11.88 -18.73
C ALA A 165 -9.10 -11.79 -18.76
N LEU A 166 -8.42 -12.48 -17.85
CA LEU A 166 -6.96 -12.39 -17.70
C LEU A 166 -6.16 -12.81 -18.95
N LEU A 167 -6.69 -13.78 -19.71
CA LEU A 167 -6.02 -14.37 -20.89
C LEU A 167 -6.49 -13.74 -22.20
N GLU A 168 -7.06 -12.54 -22.13
CA GLU A 168 -7.42 -11.73 -23.29
C GLU A 168 -6.71 -10.39 -23.19
N ASN A 169 -6.41 -9.77 -24.34
CA ASN A 169 -5.79 -8.43 -24.38
C ASN A 169 -6.83 -7.31 -24.58
N THR A 170 -8.08 -7.57 -24.20
CA THR A 170 -9.17 -6.60 -24.34
C THR A 170 -9.36 -5.85 -23.02
N GLU A 171 -9.13 -4.55 -23.07
CA GLU A 171 -9.18 -3.66 -21.90
C GLU A 171 -10.21 -2.56 -22.13
N VAL A 172 -10.89 -2.14 -21.06
CA VAL A 172 -11.85 -1.03 -21.08
C VAL A 172 -11.39 0.06 -20.14
N LEU A 173 -11.49 1.30 -20.60
CA LEU A 173 -11.17 2.48 -19.81
C LEU A 173 -12.36 2.83 -18.90
N LEU A 174 -12.13 2.93 -17.60
CA LEU A 174 -13.16 3.22 -16.61
C LEU A 174 -13.22 4.69 -16.18
N THR A 175 -12.12 5.44 -16.33
CA THR A 175 -12.03 6.89 -16.04
C THR A 175 -11.32 7.62 -17.18
N THR A 176 -11.59 8.91 -17.36
CA THR A 176 -11.00 9.71 -18.46
C THR A 176 -10.50 11.08 -18.04
N ASP A 177 -10.70 11.43 -16.77
CA ASP A 177 -10.41 12.73 -16.17
C ASP A 177 -9.08 12.74 -15.39
N GLY A 178 -8.37 11.61 -15.34
CA GLY A 178 -7.05 11.53 -14.71
C GLY A 178 -6.05 12.47 -15.37
N VAL A 179 -5.34 13.24 -14.55
CA VAL A 179 -4.30 14.19 -14.99
C VAL A 179 -3.07 13.96 -14.10
N PRO A 180 -1.97 13.42 -14.63
CA PRO A 180 -0.74 13.20 -13.87
C PRO A 180 -0.31 14.42 -13.06
N GLY A 181 -0.10 14.23 -11.76
CA GLY A 181 0.30 15.32 -10.86
C GLY A 181 -0.86 16.17 -10.31
N ILE A 182 -2.11 15.95 -10.74
CA ILE A 182 -3.26 16.81 -10.41
C ILE A 182 -4.51 16.02 -10.03
N ILE A 183 -4.95 15.07 -10.87
CA ILE A 183 -6.14 14.24 -10.61
C ILE A 183 -5.69 12.78 -10.64
N TYR A 184 -5.88 12.06 -9.54
CA TYR A 184 -5.43 10.68 -9.36
C TYR A 184 -6.62 9.75 -9.19
N ASN A 185 -6.81 8.78 -10.08
CA ASN A 185 -7.87 7.78 -9.97
C ASN A 185 -7.28 6.41 -9.62
N GLY A 186 -7.65 5.85 -8.47
CA GLY A 186 -7.25 4.49 -8.07
C GLY A 186 -5.83 4.35 -7.53
N ILE A 187 -5.09 5.44 -7.48
CA ILE A 187 -3.82 5.59 -6.77
C ILE A 187 -3.90 6.83 -5.89
N PRO A 188 -3.17 6.88 -4.76
CA PRO A 188 -3.13 8.07 -3.92
C PRO A 188 -2.28 9.17 -4.54
N ASP A 189 -2.56 10.42 -4.15
CA ASP A 189 -1.60 11.52 -4.26
C ASP A 189 -0.52 11.40 -3.16
N TRP A 190 0.44 12.33 -3.13
CA TRP A 190 1.58 12.25 -2.21
C TRP A 190 1.16 12.17 -0.73
N VAL A 191 0.21 13.01 -0.29
CA VAL A 191 -0.14 13.05 1.15
C VAL A 191 -0.94 11.81 1.57
N TYR A 192 -1.80 11.29 0.70
CA TYR A 192 -2.53 10.06 1.00
C TYR A 192 -1.63 8.83 0.95
N GLU A 193 -0.61 8.80 0.08
CA GLU A 193 0.38 7.72 0.04
C GLU A 193 1.15 7.65 1.36
N GLU A 194 1.73 8.77 1.79
CA GLU A 194 2.72 8.81 2.89
C GLU A 194 2.07 8.94 4.28
N GLU A 195 1.01 9.73 4.42
CA GLU A 195 0.50 10.15 5.73
C GLU A 195 -0.87 9.53 6.10
N VAL A 196 -1.59 8.95 5.14
CA VAL A 196 -2.94 8.41 5.37
C VAL A 196 -3.01 6.90 5.17
N PHE A 197 -2.73 6.40 3.96
CA PHE A 197 -2.91 4.98 3.62
C PHE A 197 -1.64 4.13 3.78
N GLY A 198 -0.45 4.68 3.56
CA GLY A 198 0.80 3.91 3.60
C GLY A 198 0.88 2.83 2.52
N THR A 199 0.30 3.08 1.34
CA THR A 199 0.30 2.18 0.18
C THR A 199 0.16 3.00 -1.10
N ASP A 200 0.52 2.40 -2.23
CA ASP A 200 0.42 2.91 -3.59
C ASP A 200 -0.93 2.63 -4.28
N ALA A 201 -1.88 1.98 -3.60
CA ALA A 201 -3.15 1.56 -4.21
C ALA A 201 -4.37 2.07 -3.44
N THR A 202 -5.32 2.65 -4.18
CA THR A 202 -6.65 3.03 -3.69
C THR A 202 -7.75 2.44 -4.57
N LEU A 203 -7.52 1.20 -5.01
CA LEU A 203 -8.48 0.34 -5.71
C LEU A 203 -8.82 -0.88 -4.86
N TRP A 204 -10.11 -1.21 -4.77
CA TRP A 204 -10.59 -2.37 -4.01
C TRP A 204 -11.66 -3.11 -4.78
N PHE A 205 -11.33 -4.30 -5.28
CA PHE A 205 -12.34 -5.24 -5.81
C PHE A 205 -13.24 -5.77 -4.69
N SER A 206 -14.52 -5.93 -4.98
CA SER A 206 -15.43 -6.67 -4.11
C SER A 206 -14.98 -8.14 -3.97
N PRO A 207 -15.38 -8.86 -2.89
CA PRO A 207 -14.97 -10.25 -2.68
C PRO A 207 -15.32 -11.21 -3.83
N ASP A 208 -16.38 -10.94 -4.58
CA ASP A 208 -16.83 -11.68 -5.76
C ASP A 208 -16.26 -11.14 -7.09
N GLY A 209 -15.50 -10.04 -7.04
CA GLY A 209 -14.89 -9.40 -8.20
C GLY A 209 -15.87 -8.69 -9.14
N GLN A 210 -17.14 -8.54 -8.77
CA GLN A 210 -18.17 -7.92 -9.62
C GLN A 210 -18.25 -6.40 -9.49
N ARG A 211 -17.64 -5.82 -8.45
CA ARG A 211 -17.59 -4.37 -8.24
C ARG A 211 -16.16 -3.93 -7.99
N LEU A 212 -15.86 -2.69 -8.38
CA LEU A 212 -14.61 -2.02 -8.09
C LEU A 212 -14.89 -0.72 -7.35
N ALA A 213 -14.36 -0.59 -6.14
CA ALA A 213 -14.31 0.68 -5.43
C ALA A 213 -12.96 1.36 -5.70
N MET A 214 -12.98 2.70 -5.70
CA MET A 214 -11.84 3.55 -6.00
C MET A 214 -11.89 4.82 -5.17
N ALA A 215 -10.75 5.28 -4.67
CA ALA A 215 -10.61 6.69 -4.28
C ALA A 215 -10.03 7.51 -5.43
N SER A 216 -10.60 8.69 -5.66
CA SER A 216 -10.09 9.70 -6.58
C SER A 216 -9.66 10.93 -5.78
N PHE A 217 -8.51 11.51 -6.12
CA PHE A 217 -7.93 12.67 -5.44
C PHE A 217 -7.74 13.82 -6.42
N ASP A 218 -8.19 14.99 -6.02
CA ASP A 218 -8.10 16.22 -6.78
C ASP A 218 -7.24 17.25 -6.06
N ASP A 219 -6.05 17.47 -6.62
CA ASP A 219 -5.00 18.32 -6.08
C ASP A 219 -4.97 19.70 -6.72
N ARG A 220 -5.97 20.07 -7.55
CA ARG A 220 -5.97 21.36 -8.28
C ARG A 220 -5.73 22.57 -7.36
N GLU A 221 -6.33 22.52 -6.17
CA GLU A 221 -6.24 23.59 -5.16
C GLU A 221 -5.11 23.38 -4.14
N VAL A 222 -4.37 22.27 -4.24
CA VAL A 222 -3.20 21.98 -3.39
C VAL A 222 -2.01 22.76 -3.92
N LYS A 223 -1.25 23.38 -3.02
CA LYS A 223 -0.05 24.15 -3.41
C LYS A 223 1.07 23.24 -3.90
N GLU A 224 1.83 23.72 -4.88
CA GLU A 224 3.03 23.03 -5.36
C GLU A 224 4.23 23.30 -4.44
N PHE A 225 5.03 22.26 -4.24
CA PHE A 225 6.38 22.33 -3.73
C PHE A 225 7.33 21.88 -4.84
N SER A 226 8.43 22.61 -5.03
CA SER A 226 9.46 22.25 -6.00
C SER A 226 10.81 22.04 -5.35
N TYR A 227 11.59 21.13 -5.93
CA TYR A 227 12.96 20.84 -5.53
C TYR A 227 13.78 20.41 -6.75
N HIS A 228 15.10 20.47 -6.62
CA HIS A 228 16.02 20.17 -7.73
C HIS A 228 16.62 18.77 -7.60
N ILE A 229 16.69 18.07 -8.72
CA ILE A 229 17.44 16.83 -8.91
C ILE A 229 18.72 17.17 -9.66
N TYR A 230 19.85 17.06 -8.97
CA TYR A 230 21.17 17.44 -9.51
C TYR A 230 21.80 16.37 -10.41
N GLY A 231 21.20 15.17 -10.49
CA GLY A 231 21.68 14.08 -11.33
C GLY A 231 23.00 13.46 -10.84
N ASN A 232 23.61 12.67 -11.72
CA ASN A 232 24.96 12.13 -11.52
C ASN A 232 25.96 13.10 -12.17
N PRO A 233 26.99 13.59 -11.45
CA PRO A 233 27.98 14.52 -12.01
C PRO A 233 28.73 13.98 -13.24
N ASP A 234 28.80 12.66 -13.41
CA ASP A 234 29.48 12.02 -14.54
C ASP A 234 28.57 11.77 -15.75
N ASP A 235 27.27 12.12 -15.66
CA ASP A 235 26.32 11.97 -16.77
C ASP A 235 26.32 13.24 -17.65
N PRO A 236 26.89 13.17 -18.87
CA PRO A 236 26.99 14.33 -19.75
C PRO A 236 25.63 14.82 -20.27
N GLU A 237 24.56 14.02 -20.16
CA GLU A 237 23.21 14.43 -20.54
C GLU A 237 22.47 15.18 -19.41
N ARG A 238 23.03 15.20 -18.19
CA ARG A 238 22.42 15.83 -16.99
C ARG A 238 23.31 16.90 -16.37
N GLN A 239 23.84 17.79 -17.20
CA GLN A 239 24.73 18.88 -16.77
C GLN A 239 24.03 19.98 -15.97
N TYR A 240 22.71 20.11 -16.10
CA TYR A 240 21.90 21.11 -15.40
C TYR A 240 20.87 20.41 -14.49
N PRO A 241 20.62 20.94 -13.28
CA PRO A 241 19.62 20.37 -12.39
C PRO A 241 18.22 20.40 -13.01
N GLU A 242 17.47 19.32 -12.80
CA GLU A 242 16.07 19.23 -13.18
C GLU A 242 15.20 19.72 -12.01
N GLU A 243 14.23 20.61 -12.26
CA GLU A 243 13.24 20.99 -11.25
C GLU A 243 12.08 19.98 -11.27
N LEU A 244 11.87 19.29 -10.14
CA LEU A 244 10.69 18.45 -9.92
C LEU A 244 9.66 19.22 -9.09
N ARG A 245 8.38 19.07 -9.46
CA ARG A 245 7.26 19.67 -8.75
C ARG A 245 6.29 18.61 -8.26
N ILE A 246 5.80 18.77 -7.03
CA ILE A 246 4.78 17.93 -6.42
C ILE A 246 3.71 18.79 -5.76
N ARG A 247 2.46 18.32 -5.77
CA ARG A 247 1.39 18.90 -4.96
C ARG A 247 1.60 18.43 -3.52
N TYR A 248 1.82 19.37 -2.60
CA TYR A 248 2.24 19.08 -1.24
C TYR A 248 1.53 20.02 -0.26
N PRO A 249 0.50 19.54 0.47
CA PRO A 249 -0.21 20.37 1.44
C PRO A 249 0.63 20.53 2.71
N LYS A 250 1.25 21.71 2.87
CA LYS A 250 1.88 22.08 4.16
C LYS A 250 0.83 22.30 5.24
N VAL A 251 1.27 22.31 6.49
CA VAL A 251 0.44 22.60 7.66
C VAL A 251 -0.45 23.82 7.40
N ASN A 252 -1.75 23.65 7.65
CA ASN A 252 -2.77 24.70 7.50
C ASN A 252 -2.94 25.25 6.06
N THR A 253 -2.62 24.45 5.05
CA THR A 253 -2.96 24.72 3.65
C THR A 253 -4.02 23.73 3.14
N THR A 254 -4.64 24.05 2.00
CA THR A 254 -5.68 23.25 1.37
C THR A 254 -5.21 21.82 1.13
N ASN A 255 -6.02 20.87 1.56
CA ASN A 255 -5.83 19.44 1.30
C ASN A 255 -6.39 19.04 -0.07
N PRO A 256 -5.94 17.90 -0.63
CA PRO A 256 -6.59 17.31 -1.79
C PRO A 256 -8.05 16.99 -1.48
N THR A 257 -8.93 17.23 -2.45
CA THR A 257 -10.33 16.81 -2.34
C THR A 257 -10.42 15.34 -2.69
N VAL A 258 -11.03 14.53 -1.82
CA VAL A 258 -11.15 13.08 -2.02
C VAL A 258 -12.58 12.67 -2.37
N TYR A 259 -12.71 11.73 -3.29
CA TYR A 259 -13.98 11.11 -3.68
C TYR A 259 -13.87 9.59 -3.57
N LEU A 260 -14.89 8.94 -3.01
CA LEU A 260 -14.99 7.48 -2.99
C LEU A 260 -16.08 7.06 -3.98
N LEU A 261 -15.70 6.24 -4.95
CA LEU A 261 -16.55 5.85 -6.07
C LEU A 261 -16.64 4.33 -6.17
N VAL A 262 -17.78 3.81 -6.62
CA VAL A 262 -17.99 2.38 -6.86
C VAL A 262 -18.57 2.16 -8.26
N LYS A 263 -18.00 1.21 -8.99
CA LYS A 263 -18.51 0.77 -10.29
C LYS A 263 -18.95 -0.69 -10.22
N ASP A 264 -20.12 -0.97 -10.75
CA ASP A 264 -20.55 -2.33 -11.09
C ASP A 264 -19.88 -2.73 -12.42
N LEU A 265 -19.08 -3.79 -12.40
CA LEU A 265 -18.30 -4.26 -13.55
C LEU A 265 -19.11 -5.17 -14.48
N SER A 266 -20.28 -5.65 -14.02
CA SER A 266 -21.17 -6.50 -14.81
C SER A 266 -22.08 -5.70 -15.76
N THR A 267 -22.16 -4.38 -15.56
CA THR A 267 -23.01 -3.47 -16.34
C THR A 267 -22.20 -2.24 -16.77
N ASN A 268 -22.67 -1.52 -17.80
CA ASN A 268 -22.08 -0.24 -18.16
C ASN A 268 -22.61 0.93 -17.31
N SER A 269 -22.93 0.66 -16.04
CA SER A 269 -23.48 1.66 -15.12
C SER A 269 -22.44 2.74 -14.80
N PRO A 270 -22.87 3.99 -14.54
CA PRO A 270 -21.95 5.03 -14.10
C PRO A 270 -21.34 4.69 -12.73
N TRP A 271 -20.27 5.40 -12.38
CA TRP A 271 -19.73 5.36 -11.03
C TRP A 271 -20.75 5.92 -10.04
N VAL A 272 -20.92 5.21 -8.92
CA VAL A 272 -21.77 5.60 -7.80
C VAL A 272 -20.90 6.29 -6.76
N ASN A 273 -21.27 7.50 -6.36
CA ASN A 273 -20.55 8.26 -5.34
C ASN A 273 -20.96 7.82 -3.92
N VAL A 274 -19.97 7.47 -3.11
CA VAL A 274 -20.12 7.18 -1.68
C VAL A 274 -19.69 8.42 -0.90
N ALA A 275 -20.64 9.32 -0.67
CA ALA A 275 -20.35 10.64 -0.11
C ALA A 275 -19.87 10.57 1.35
N ALA A 276 -18.95 11.46 1.71
CA ALA A 276 -18.56 11.66 3.10
C ALA A 276 -19.75 12.22 3.92
N PRO A 277 -19.90 11.84 5.20
CA PRO A 277 -20.92 12.38 6.07
C PRO A 277 -20.51 13.75 6.60
N VAL A 278 -20.54 14.77 5.73
CA VAL A 278 -20.03 16.14 5.99
C VAL A 278 -20.62 16.78 7.26
N ALA A 279 -21.87 16.48 7.59
CA ALA A 279 -22.48 16.96 8.84
C ALA A 279 -21.75 16.46 10.12
N LEU A 280 -21.00 15.35 10.03
CA LEU A 280 -20.24 14.76 11.13
C LEU A 280 -18.75 15.10 11.04
N VAL A 281 -18.15 14.99 9.85
CA VAL A 281 -16.70 15.14 9.65
C VAL A 281 -16.27 16.46 9.01
N THR A 282 -17.21 17.39 8.83
CA THR A 282 -17.01 18.71 8.21
C THR A 282 -16.64 18.65 6.72
N GLU A 283 -16.63 19.80 6.05
CA GLU A 283 -16.29 19.90 4.62
C GLU A 283 -14.84 19.50 4.36
N ASP A 284 -13.90 19.88 5.23
CA ASP A 284 -12.51 19.45 5.17
C ASP A 284 -12.36 18.14 5.95
N HIS A 285 -12.33 17.03 5.22
CA HIS A 285 -12.35 15.67 5.74
C HIS A 285 -11.32 14.79 5.03
N VAL A 286 -11.02 13.65 5.64
CA VAL A 286 -10.03 12.68 5.16
C VAL A 286 -10.69 11.30 5.08
N LEU A 287 -10.47 10.62 3.95
CA LEU A 287 -10.84 9.23 3.76
C LEU A 287 -9.81 8.32 4.43
N GLY A 288 -10.13 7.77 5.59
CA GLY A 288 -9.17 7.01 6.39
C GLY A 288 -8.97 5.56 5.95
N THR A 289 -10.06 4.85 5.68
CA THR A 289 -10.01 3.44 5.30
C THR A 289 -11.20 3.06 4.44
N VAL A 290 -10.97 2.18 3.48
CA VAL A 290 -12.02 1.50 2.70
C VAL A 290 -11.78 0.00 2.76
N ASN A 291 -12.83 -0.77 3.07
CA ASN A 291 -12.81 -2.22 2.94
C ASN A 291 -14.19 -2.73 2.52
N TRP A 292 -14.25 -3.84 1.80
CA TRP A 292 -15.52 -4.52 1.57
C TRP A 292 -15.95 -5.29 2.81
N ALA A 293 -17.17 -5.03 3.29
CA ALA A 293 -17.81 -5.85 4.32
C ALA A 293 -18.50 -7.06 3.67
N SER A 294 -19.10 -6.87 2.49
CA SER A 294 -19.68 -7.92 1.64
C SER A 294 -19.48 -7.59 0.16
N ALA A 295 -20.07 -8.37 -0.75
CA ALA A 295 -20.09 -8.02 -2.18
C ALA A 295 -20.83 -6.70 -2.49
N ASN A 296 -21.73 -6.25 -1.61
CA ASN A 296 -22.60 -5.10 -1.84
C ASN A 296 -22.48 -4.00 -0.77
N VAL A 297 -21.63 -4.19 0.24
CA VAL A 297 -21.49 -3.23 1.34
C VAL A 297 -20.01 -2.90 1.55
N LEU A 298 -19.69 -1.61 1.50
CA LEU A 298 -18.40 -1.05 1.88
C LEU A 298 -18.43 -0.64 3.36
N GLY A 299 -17.36 -0.96 4.08
CA GLY A 299 -16.99 -0.32 5.32
C GLY A 299 -16.04 0.84 5.02
N VAL A 300 -16.38 2.04 5.49
CA VAL A 300 -15.61 3.25 5.21
C VAL A 300 -15.38 4.02 6.51
N ILE A 301 -14.15 4.47 6.74
CA ILE A 301 -13.86 5.42 7.82
C ILE A 301 -13.62 6.80 7.22
N TRP A 302 -14.40 7.76 7.67
CA TRP A 302 -14.19 9.17 7.42
C TRP A 302 -13.75 9.86 8.72
N THR A 303 -12.84 10.83 8.62
CA THR A 303 -12.41 11.66 9.77
C THR A 303 -12.35 13.12 9.37
N ASN A 304 -12.60 14.02 10.31
CA ASN A 304 -12.43 15.45 10.04
C ASN A 304 -10.94 15.81 9.85
N ARG A 305 -10.63 16.97 9.25
CA ARG A 305 -9.24 17.44 9.06
C ARG A 305 -8.41 17.47 10.34
N ARG A 306 -9.02 17.79 11.48
CA ARG A 306 -8.37 17.79 12.80
C ARG A 306 -8.09 16.37 13.33
N GLN A 307 -8.66 15.36 12.68
CA GLN A 307 -8.53 13.94 12.99
C GLN A 307 -9.00 13.57 14.40
N ASN A 308 -9.93 14.32 14.98
CA ASN A 308 -10.42 14.10 16.35
C ASN A 308 -11.89 13.64 16.40
N VAL A 309 -12.58 13.62 15.26
CA VAL A 309 -13.91 13.03 15.08
C VAL A 309 -13.83 12.14 13.85
N ALA A 310 -14.04 10.84 14.04
CA ALA A 310 -14.10 9.85 12.97
C ALA A 310 -15.39 9.04 13.05
N THR A 311 -15.80 8.46 11.93
CA THR A 311 -17.01 7.63 11.86
C THR A 311 -16.80 6.47 10.90
N PHE A 312 -17.20 5.27 11.34
CA PHE A 312 -17.28 4.08 10.51
C PHE A 312 -18.68 3.96 9.92
N GLN A 313 -18.76 4.03 8.60
CA GLN A 313 -19.96 3.99 7.79
C GLN A 313 -20.07 2.64 7.09
N LYS A 314 -21.27 2.06 7.06
CA LYS A 314 -21.61 0.95 6.17
C LYS A 314 -22.36 1.51 4.97
N CYS A 315 -21.77 1.42 3.79
CA CYS A 315 -22.27 2.04 2.58
C CYS A 315 -22.69 0.99 1.55
N SER A 316 -23.89 1.16 1.00
CA SER A 316 -24.42 0.36 -0.10
C SER A 316 -23.66 0.66 -1.38
N ALA A 317 -23.14 -0.38 -2.02
CA ALA A 317 -22.39 -0.27 -3.26
C ALA A 317 -23.27 -0.01 -4.50
N SER A 318 -24.60 -0.15 -4.39
CA SER A 318 -25.52 0.05 -5.50
C SER A 318 -25.96 1.50 -5.67
N ASP A 319 -26.07 2.25 -4.57
CA ASP A 319 -26.60 3.62 -4.56
C ASP A 319 -25.76 4.62 -3.74
N GLY A 320 -24.72 4.16 -3.05
CA GLY A 320 -23.82 4.99 -2.26
C GLY A 320 -24.41 5.43 -0.92
N SER A 321 -25.62 4.96 -0.56
CA SER A 321 -26.25 5.31 0.71
C SER A 321 -25.46 4.71 1.88
N CYS A 322 -25.19 5.51 2.90
CA CYS A 322 -24.40 5.10 4.07
C CYS A 322 -25.21 5.19 5.35
N VAL A 323 -24.96 4.25 6.26
CA VAL A 323 -25.48 4.28 7.63
C VAL A 323 -24.29 4.31 8.58
N GLU A 324 -24.33 5.23 9.54
CA GLU A 324 -23.34 5.27 10.62
C GLU A 324 -23.46 4.01 11.47
N ALA A 325 -22.37 3.25 11.54
CA ALA A 325 -22.28 2.11 12.42
C ALA A 325 -21.68 2.51 13.77
N ILE A 326 -20.56 3.22 13.78
CA ILE A 326 -19.85 3.62 15.01
C ILE A 326 -19.20 4.99 14.80
N ARG A 327 -19.32 5.84 15.82
CA ARG A 327 -18.63 7.14 15.90
C ARG A 327 -17.48 7.09 16.90
N PHE A 328 -16.40 7.81 16.61
CA PHE A 328 -15.22 7.95 17.44
C PHE A 328 -14.94 9.42 17.72
N ASP A 329 -15.18 9.85 18.96
CA ASP A 329 -14.83 11.20 19.43
C ASP A 329 -13.58 11.16 20.31
N ARG A 330 -12.61 12.02 19.98
CA ARG A 330 -11.31 12.15 20.66
C ARG A 330 -11.03 13.61 21.02
N PRO A 331 -11.80 14.22 21.94
CA PRO A 331 -11.70 15.67 22.22
C PRO A 331 -10.30 16.12 22.65
N ASN A 332 -9.54 15.23 23.30
CA ASN A 332 -8.21 15.48 23.84
C ASN A 332 -7.09 14.76 23.06
N GLY A 333 -7.33 14.38 21.81
CA GLY A 333 -6.35 13.65 21.01
C GLY A 333 -6.77 13.53 19.54
N TRP A 334 -6.33 12.46 18.90
CA TRP A 334 -6.68 12.12 17.53
C TRP A 334 -7.19 10.67 17.45
N TYR A 335 -7.83 10.36 16.34
CA TYR A 335 -8.23 9.03 15.94
C TYR A 335 -7.09 8.42 15.13
N ASP A 336 -6.65 7.24 15.53
CA ASP A 336 -5.68 6.47 14.76
C ASP A 336 -6.43 5.64 13.70
N LEU A 337 -5.98 5.76 12.45
CA LEU A 337 -6.57 5.08 11.32
C LEU A 337 -6.27 3.58 11.43
N TYR A 338 -7.30 2.79 11.78
CA TYR A 338 -7.23 1.33 11.81
C TYR A 338 -8.17 0.75 10.77
N THR A 339 -7.66 -0.18 9.97
CA THR A 339 -8.49 -0.90 9.00
C THR A 339 -9.38 -1.92 9.69
N PRO A 340 -10.72 -1.78 9.64
CA PRO A 340 -11.63 -2.75 10.21
C PRO A 340 -11.50 -4.10 9.52
N ARG A 341 -11.68 -5.19 10.26
CA ARG A 341 -11.76 -6.55 9.70
C ARG A 341 -13.20 -7.03 9.78
N CYS A 342 -13.88 -7.10 8.65
CA CYS A 342 -15.24 -7.61 8.55
C CYS A 342 -15.26 -9.08 8.13
N TYR A 343 -16.18 -9.86 8.72
CA TYR A 343 -16.37 -11.30 8.51
C TYR A 343 -17.86 -11.64 8.39
N GLY A 344 -18.12 -12.82 7.82
CA GLY A 344 -19.46 -13.37 7.57
C GLY A 344 -19.92 -13.16 6.13
N ASN A 345 -20.93 -13.93 5.69
CA ASN A 345 -21.40 -13.96 4.30
C ASN A 345 -21.90 -12.60 3.78
N ALA A 346 -22.20 -11.66 4.68
CA ALA A 346 -22.61 -10.30 4.35
C ALA A 346 -21.90 -9.21 5.17
N GLY A 347 -20.75 -9.50 5.79
CA GLY A 347 -20.04 -8.49 6.61
C GLY A 347 -20.80 -8.08 7.86
N GLU A 348 -21.61 -9.00 8.39
CA GLU A 348 -22.46 -8.77 9.55
C GLU A 348 -21.64 -8.38 10.79
N ARG A 349 -20.42 -8.93 10.91
CA ARG A 349 -19.53 -8.71 12.05
C ARG A 349 -18.26 -8.03 11.58
N CYS A 350 -18.04 -6.80 12.03
CA CYS A 350 -16.78 -6.09 11.84
C CYS A 350 -16.08 -5.92 13.18
N PHE A 351 -14.81 -6.30 13.24
CA PHE A 351 -13.94 -6.07 14.38
C PHE A 351 -13.17 -4.78 14.16
N LEU A 352 -13.24 -3.92 15.16
CA LEU A 352 -12.64 -2.59 15.19
C LEU A 352 -11.84 -2.50 16.48
N MET A 353 -10.68 -1.83 16.42
CA MET A 353 -9.95 -1.49 17.63
C MET A 353 -10.69 -0.35 18.32
N GLY A 354 -11.26 -0.63 19.49
CA GLY A 354 -11.88 0.38 20.35
C GLY A 354 -10.82 1.14 21.15
N ALA A 355 -11.26 2.11 21.94
CA ALA A 355 -10.47 2.53 23.09
C ALA A 355 -11.40 2.69 24.30
N ASN A 356 -10.95 2.22 25.46
CA ASN A 356 -11.65 2.35 26.73
C ASN A 356 -10.64 2.72 27.82
N ASN A 357 -10.93 3.76 28.60
CA ASN A 357 -10.08 4.26 29.69
C ASN A 357 -8.59 4.49 29.31
N GLY A 358 -8.34 4.95 28.08
CA GLY A 358 -6.99 5.24 27.58
C GLY A 358 -6.22 4.04 27.01
N TRP A 359 -6.84 2.85 26.97
CA TRP A 359 -6.27 1.64 26.38
C TRP A 359 -7.01 1.25 25.11
N LYS A 360 -6.29 0.65 24.16
CA LYS A 360 -6.82 0.15 22.89
C LYS A 360 -6.89 -1.36 22.88
#